data_AF-A0A7K2A6B4-F1
#
_entry.id   AF-A0A7K2A6B4-F1
#
_cell.length_a   1.000
_cell.length_b   1.000
_cell.length_c   1.000
_cell.angle_alpha   90.00
_cell.angle_beta   90.00
_cell.angle_gamma   90.00
#
_symmetry.space_group_name_H-M   'P 1'
#
loop_
_entity.id
_entity.type
_entity.pdbx_description
1 polymer ?
#
loop_
_entity_poly.entity_id
_entity_poly.type
_entity_poly.pdbx_seq_one_letter_code
_entity_poly.pdbx_strand_id
1 'polypeptide(L)'
;MATFLARALNLTAPETRAGFTDVDESSVHAADIEALYAAGITLGCPSQQGLQFCPDQPVTRAQMATFLARALNLEASEAGQ
;
A
#
# COMPACT_ATOMS: atom_id res chain seq x y z
N MET A 1 1.84 6.24 -6.76
CA MET A 1 0.70 6.24 -5.81
C MET A 1 1.17 6.20 -4.36
N ALA A 2 2.09 5.30 -3.99
CA ALA A 2 2.54 5.11 -2.61
C ALA A 2 2.96 6.41 -1.90
N THR A 3 3.87 7.18 -2.49
CA THR A 3 4.35 8.45 -1.93
C THR A 3 3.23 9.46 -1.68
N PHE A 4 2.21 9.54 -2.54
CA PHE A 4 1.12 10.49 -2.33
C PHE A 4 0.31 10.15 -1.08
N LEU A 5 -0.06 8.88 -0.91
CA LEU A 5 -0.81 8.44 0.28
C LEU A 5 0.04 8.56 1.55
N ALA A 6 1.30 8.14 1.51
CA ALA A 6 2.20 8.25 2.66
C ALA A 6 2.34 9.71 3.13
N ARG A 7 2.48 10.65 2.20
CA ARG A 7 2.55 12.08 2.54
C ARG A 7 1.21 12.65 3.00
N ALA A 8 0.11 12.31 2.33
CA ALA A 8 -1.22 12.79 2.70
C ALA A 8 -1.64 12.33 4.10
N LEU A 9 -1.23 11.12 4.50
CA LEU A 9 -1.54 10.50 5.79
C LEU A 9 -0.41 10.70 6.81
N ASN A 10 0.66 11.41 6.43
CA ASN A 10 1.85 11.68 7.23
C ASN A 10 2.48 10.42 7.87
N LEU A 11 2.52 9.33 7.09
CA LEU A 11 3.05 8.03 7.50
C LEU A 11 4.57 8.05 7.53
N THR A 12 5.14 7.29 8.46
CA THR A 12 6.58 7.06 8.58
C THR A 12 6.84 5.56 8.44
N ALA A 13 7.88 5.21 7.69
CA ALA A 13 8.27 3.82 7.52
C ALA A 13 8.74 3.23 8.86
N PRO A 14 8.32 2.01 9.22
CA PRO A 14 8.88 1.32 10.36
C PRO A 14 10.34 0.89 10.11
N GLU A 15 11.09 0.69 11.18
CA GLU A 15 12.45 0.13 11.13
C GLU A 15 12.46 -1.31 10.57
N THR A 16 11.40 -2.07 10.85
CA THR A 16 11.23 -3.44 10.34
C THR A 16 10.47 -3.45 9.03
N ARG A 17 11.13 -3.91 7.97
CA ARG A 17 10.58 -4.00 6.61
C ARG A 17 9.71 -5.24 6.42
N ALA A 18 8.71 -5.13 5.55
CA ALA A 18 7.83 -6.20 5.13
C ALA A 18 8.53 -7.24 4.24
N GLY A 19 9.59 -6.82 3.54
CA GLY A 19 10.41 -7.71 2.70
C GLY A 19 9.82 -7.96 1.31
N PHE A 20 9.32 -6.91 0.65
CA PHE A 20 8.85 -6.99 -0.74
C PHE A 20 9.98 -7.43 -1.67
N THR A 21 9.77 -8.51 -2.43
CA THR A 21 10.83 -9.09 -3.29
C THR A 21 11.11 -8.28 -4.56
N ASP A 22 10.21 -7.36 -4.90
CA ASP A 22 10.21 -6.56 -6.14
C ASP A 22 10.36 -5.05 -5.87
N VAL A 23 10.71 -4.67 -4.64
CA VAL A 23 11.00 -3.28 -4.27
C VAL A 23 12.47 -3.16 -3.91
N ASP A 24 13.23 -2.48 -4.76
CA ASP A 24 14.63 -2.16 -4.48
C ASP A 24 14.74 -1.23 -3.26
N GLU A 25 15.66 -1.52 -2.35
CA GLU A 25 15.83 -0.76 -1.12
C GLU A 25 16.28 0.69 -1.36
N SER A 26 17.01 0.93 -2.45
CA SER A 26 17.48 2.25 -2.88
C SER A 26 16.39 3.06 -3.60
N SER A 27 15.23 2.46 -3.88
CA SER A 27 14.11 3.17 -4.47
C SER A 27 13.61 4.28 -3.55
N VAL A 28 13.42 5.47 -4.12
CA VAL A 28 12.85 6.62 -3.42
C VAL A 28 11.44 6.35 -2.86
N HIS A 29 10.75 5.32 -3.38
CA HIS A 29 9.42 4.93 -2.95
C HIS A 29 9.42 3.83 -1.89
N ALA A 30 10.56 3.18 -1.63
CA ALA A 30 10.62 2.00 -0.76
C ALA A 30 10.10 2.31 0.65
N ALA A 31 10.55 3.41 1.25
CA ALA A 31 10.08 3.83 2.58
C ALA A 31 8.57 4.09 2.62
N ASP A 32 8.01 4.76 1.59
CA ASP A 32 6.58 5.03 1.53
C ASP A 32 5.75 3.74 1.37
N ILE A 33 6.27 2.77 0.61
CA ILE A 33 5.63 1.47 0.41
C ILE A 33 5.57 0.70 1.73
N GLU A 34 6.68 0.66 2.46
CA GLU A 34 6.77 0.02 3.78
C GLU A 34 5.83 0.68 4.79
N ALA A 35 5.76 2.01 4.79
CA ALA A 35 4.84 2.76 5.65
C ALA A 35 3.37 2.42 5.36
N LEU A 36 2.99 2.33 4.09
CA LEU A 36 1.63 1.95 3.70
C LEU A 36 1.30 0.50 4.05
N TYR A 37 2.27 -0.41 3.94
CA TYR A 37 2.05 -1.80 4.29
C TYR A 37 1.89 -1.98 5.80
N ALA A 38 2.75 -1.31 6.59
CA ALA A 38 2.65 -1.32 8.05
C ALA A 38 1.35 -0.69 8.56
N ALA A 39 0.83 0.33 7.85
CA ALA A 39 -0.47 0.91 8.13
C ALA A 39 -1.67 0.05 7.64
N GLY A 40 -1.42 -1.10 7.02
CA GLY A 40 -2.46 -1.98 6.48
C GLY A 40 -3.22 -1.42 5.29
N ILE A 41 -2.71 -0.35 4.66
CA ILE A 41 -3.36 0.33 3.53
C ILE A 41 -3.14 -0.50 2.26
N THR A 42 -1.87 -0.81 1.95
CA THR A 42 -1.52 -1.76 0.89
C THR A 42 -1.23 -3.13 1.50
N LEU A 43 -1.59 -4.19 0.77
CA LEU A 43 -1.31 -5.58 1.16
C LEU A 43 -0.38 -6.27 0.15
N GLY A 44 0.14 -5.52 -0.81
CA GLY A 44 0.86 -6.06 -1.96
C GLY A 44 -0.07 -6.59 -3.05
N CYS A 45 0.53 -7.24 -4.04
CA CYS A 45 -0.14 -7.89 -5.15
C CYS A 45 -0.09 -9.43 -5.00
N PRO A 46 -1.07 -10.17 -5.54
CA PRO A 46 -1.03 -11.62 -5.57
C PRO A 46 0.19 -12.12 -6.34
N SER A 47 1.05 -12.90 -5.67
CA SER A 47 2.24 -13.49 -6.29
C SER A 47 2.53 -14.89 -5.74
N GLN A 48 3.16 -15.72 -6.57
CA GLN A 48 3.65 -17.05 -6.20
C GLN A 48 5.08 -17.00 -5.62
N GLN A 49 5.75 -15.86 -5.72
CA GLN A 49 7.18 -15.69 -5.41
C GLN A 49 7.40 -14.93 -4.10
N GLY A 50 6.40 -14.89 -3.22
CA GLY A 50 6.44 -14.17 -1.96
C GLY A 50 5.67 -12.86 -1.99
N LEU A 51 5.96 -11.98 -1.02
CA LEU A 51 5.30 -10.69 -0.91
C LEU A 51 5.83 -9.74 -1.99
N GLN A 52 4.95 -9.26 -2.86
CA GLN A 52 5.28 -8.32 -3.93
C GLN A 52 4.41 -7.08 -3.86
N PHE A 53 4.93 -5.93 -4.27
CA PHE A 53 4.21 -4.66 -4.32
C PHE A 53 3.67 -4.35 -5.72
N CYS A 54 4.29 -4.89 -6.76
CA CYS A 54 4.03 -4.64 -8.17
C CYS A 54 4.07 -3.14 -8.53
N PRO A 55 5.22 -2.45 -8.36
CA PRO A 55 5.31 -0.99 -8.53
C PRO A 55 5.00 -0.51 -9.95
N ASP A 56 5.27 -1.33 -10.97
CA ASP A 56 5.05 -1.01 -12.38
C ASP A 56 3.60 -1.26 -12.85
N GLN A 57 2.78 -1.93 -12.03
CA GLN A 57 1.40 -2.20 -12.39
C GLN A 57 0.53 -0.98 -12.12
N PRO A 58 -0.32 -0.58 -13.09
CA PRO A 58 -1.23 0.53 -12.89
C PRO A 58 -2.26 0.20 -11.81
N VAL A 59 -2.48 1.14 -10.91
CA VAL A 59 -3.52 1.04 -9.88
C VAL A 59 -4.86 1.40 -10.50
N THR A 60 -5.80 0.46 -10.48
CA THR A 60 -7.17 0.69 -10.93
C THR A 60 -7.92 1.63 -9.97
N ARG A 61 -8.98 2.29 -10.47
CA ARG A 61 -9.82 3.15 -9.63
C ARG A 61 -10.42 2.42 -8.43
N ALA A 62 -10.81 1.15 -8.60
CA ALA A 62 -11.36 0.33 -7.52
C ALA A 62 -10.32 0.01 -6.44
N GLN A 63 -9.08 -0.30 -6.85
CA GLN A 63 -7.97 -0.50 -5.92
C GLN A 63 -7.64 0.80 -5.15
N MET A 64 -7.60 1.93 -5.85
CA MET A 64 -7.38 3.24 -5.20
C MET A 64 -8.47 3.55 -4.16
N ALA A 65 -9.74 3.29 -4.49
CA ALA A 65 -10.85 3.46 -3.55
C ALA A 65 -10.69 2.57 -2.31
N THR A 66 -10.21 1.33 -2.49
CA THR A 66 -9.92 0.41 -1.38
C THR A 66 -8.80 0.95 -0.48
N PHE A 67 -7.74 1.51 -1.05
CA PHE A 67 -6.66 2.14 -0.26
C PHE A 67 -7.16 3.32 0.55
N LEU A 68 -8.00 4.18 -0.05
CA LEU A 68 -8.60 5.31 0.66
C LEU A 68 -9.55 4.84 1.76
N ALA A 69 -10.37 3.82 1.51
CA ALA A 69 -11.28 3.26 2.51
C ALA A 69 -10.51 2.76 3.73
N ARG A 70 -9.43 1.99 3.53
CA ARG A 70 -8.56 1.53 4.63
C ARG A 70 -7.86 2.68 5.33
N ALA A 71 -7.29 3.61 4.58
CA ALA A 71 -6.58 4.77 5.12
C ALA A 71 -7.46 5.65 6.01
N LEU A 72 -8.74 5.82 5.64
CA LEU A 72 -9.70 6.63 6.35
C LEU A 72 -10.54 5.82 7.35
N ASN A 73 -10.23 4.53 7.52
CA ASN A 73 -11.00 3.57 8.31
C ASN A 73 -12.52 3.65 8.04
N LEU A 74 -12.88 3.75 6.76
CA LEU A 74 -14.26 3.79 6.33
C LEU A 74 -14.81 2.37 6.37
N GLU A 75 -15.74 2.14 7.29
CA GLU A 75 -16.66 1.01 7.22
C GLU A 75 -17.30 1.05 5.82
N ALA A 76 -17.20 -0.06 5.08
CA ALA A 76 -17.99 -0.20 3.87
C ALA A 76 -19.45 -0.20 4.32
N SER A 77 -20.11 0.95 4.21
CA SER A 77 -21.55 1.06 4.46
C SER A 77 -22.18 -0.09 3.70
N GLU A 78 -22.77 -1.03 4.45
CA GLU A 78 -23.36 -2.24 3.89
C GLU A 78 -24.26 -1.82 2.73
N ALA A 79 -23.81 -2.05 1.50
CA ALA A 79 -24.71 -2.12 0.36
C ALA A 79 -25.44 -3.47 0.48
N GLY A 80 -26.24 -3.57 1.53
CA GLY A 80 -27.08 -4.69 1.90
C GLY A 80 -28.52 -4.20 1.98
N GLN A 81 -29.17 -4.21 0.82
CA GLN A 81 -30.53 -4.72 0.68
C GLN A 81 -30.43 -5.97 -0.17
#